data_AF-A0A429DE52-F1
#
_entry.id   AF-A0A429DE52-F1
#
_cell.length_a   1.000
_cell.length_b   1.000
_cell.length_c   1.000
_cell.angle_alpha   90.00
_cell.angle_beta   90.00
_cell.angle_gamma   90.00
#
_symmetry.space_group_name_H-M   'P 1'
#
loop_
_entity.id
_entity.type
_entity.pdbx_description
1 polymer ?
#
loop_
_entity_poly.entity_id
_entity_poly.type
_entity_poly.pdbx_seq_one_letter_code
_entity_poly.pdbx_strand_id
1 'polypeptide(L)'
;MKPETVEFLTAGLRPLNCRSCGTCVLVKKNSMQHTSIQWTSDASRSCPVFAEQKASGAQTALLDTCGNLSESIEAALKDGLLEVPE
;
A
#
# COMPACT_ATOMS: atom_id res chain seq x y z
N MET A 1 20.34 -14.55 -15.14
CA MET A 1 19.39 -14.40 -14.01
C MET A 1 18.07 -13.98 -14.62
N LYS A 2 17.07 -14.86 -14.62
CA LYS A 2 15.78 -14.67 -15.28
C LYS A 2 14.86 -13.87 -14.35
N PRO A 3 14.36 -12.68 -14.75
CA PRO A 3 13.43 -11.89 -13.92
C PRO A 3 12.03 -12.52 -13.76
N GLU A 4 11.81 -13.67 -14.42
CA GLU A 4 10.53 -14.36 -14.57
C GLU A 4 9.82 -14.64 -13.24
N THR A 5 10.52 -15.06 -12.20
CA THR A 5 9.90 -15.48 -10.93
C THR A 5 9.26 -14.33 -10.14
N VAL A 6 9.72 -13.09 -10.34
CA VAL A 6 9.18 -11.93 -9.64
C VAL A 6 7.78 -11.60 -10.17
N GLU A 7 7.52 -11.78 -11.46
CA GLU A 7 6.20 -11.56 -12.08
C GLU A 7 5.15 -12.58 -11.62
N PHE A 8 5.52 -13.84 -11.40
CA PHE A 8 4.57 -14.90 -10.99
C PHE A 8 4.11 -14.79 -9.53
N LEU A 9 5.00 -14.37 -8.62
CA LEU A 9 4.67 -14.21 -7.19
C LEU A 9 4.05 -12.84 -6.88
N THR A 10 4.24 -11.86 -7.77
CA THR A 10 3.74 -10.49 -7.66
C THR A 10 2.57 -10.23 -8.61
N ALA A 11 2.03 -11.26 -9.28
CA ALA A 11 0.91 -11.18 -10.21
C ALA A 11 -0.33 -10.48 -9.59
N GLY A 12 -0.41 -9.17 -9.82
CA GLY A 12 -1.45 -8.25 -9.36
C GLY A 12 -1.10 -7.37 -8.15
N LEU A 13 -0.01 -7.62 -7.42
CA LEU A 13 0.46 -6.75 -6.32
C LEU A 13 1.45 -5.72 -6.87
N ARG A 14 1.00 -4.49 -7.12
CA ARG A 14 1.90 -3.44 -7.61
C ARG A 14 2.58 -2.75 -6.44
N PRO A 15 3.92 -2.59 -6.47
CA PRO A 15 4.61 -1.78 -5.47
C PRO A 15 4.20 -0.32 -5.63
N LEU A 16 3.71 0.28 -4.55
CA LEU A 16 3.34 1.67 -4.48
C LEU A 16 4.12 2.35 -3.35
N ASN A 17 4.74 3.48 -3.69
CA ASN A 17 5.41 4.34 -2.75
C ASN A 17 4.43 5.40 -2.24
N CYS A 18 4.28 5.54 -0.93
CA CYS A 18 3.56 6.67 -0.37
C CYS A 18 4.28 7.97 -0.73
N ARG A 19 3.58 8.93 -1.36
CA ARG A 19 4.19 10.19 -1.78
C ARG A 19 4.65 11.07 -0.61
N SER A 20 4.06 10.88 0.57
CA SER A 20 4.33 11.68 1.76
C SER A 20 5.50 11.14 2.60
N CYS A 21 5.51 9.84 2.88
CA CYS A 21 6.54 9.23 3.72
C CYS A 21 7.54 8.33 2.99
N GLY A 22 7.32 8.03 1.70
CA GLY A 22 8.21 7.19 0.89
C GLY A 22 8.10 5.69 1.17
N THR A 23 7.21 5.26 2.05
CA THR A 23 7.04 3.84 2.38
C THR A 23 6.65 3.03 1.15
N CYS A 24 7.35 1.93 0.90
CA CYS A 24 6.98 0.95 -0.12
C CYS A 24 5.95 -0.02 0.45
N VAL A 25 4.75 -0.05 -0.13
CA VAL A 25 3.73 -1.08 0.15
C VAL A 25 3.38 -1.81 -1.13
N LEU A 26 2.86 -3.02 -1.02
CA LEU A 26 2.32 -3.76 -2.16
C LEU A 26 0.81 -3.60 -2.17
N VAL A 27 0.26 -3.11 -3.27
CA VAL A 27 -1.18 -2.85 -3.41
C VAL A 27 -1.75 -3.71 -4.52
N LYS A 28 -2.84 -4.41 -4.24
CA LYS A 28 -3.58 -5.22 -5.20
C LYS A 28 -5.07 -4.92 -5.11
N LYS A 29 -5.67 -4.58 -6.24
CA LYS A 29 -7.12 -4.60 -6.38
C LYS A 29 -7.58 -6.03 -6.61
N ASN A 30 -8.39 -6.54 -5.69
CA ASN A 30 -9.11 -7.79 -5.91
C ASN A 30 -10.49 -7.53 -6.53
N SER A 31 -11.10 -6.37 -6.26
CA SER A 31 -12.35 -5.93 -6.88
C SER A 31 -12.50 -4.41 -6.76
N MET A 32 -13.50 -3.82 -7.41
CA MET A 32 -13.78 -2.37 -7.30
C MET A 32 -13.86 -1.85 -5.86
N GLN A 33 -14.39 -2.66 -4.93
CA GLN A 33 -14.59 -2.30 -3.53
C GLN A 33 -13.51 -2.87 -2.59
N HIS A 34 -12.69 -3.81 -3.08
CA HIS A 34 -11.71 -4.53 -2.26
C HIS A 34 -10.29 -4.30 -2.77
N THR A 35 -9.54 -3.54 -1.98
CA THR A 35 -8.10 -3.30 -2.18
C THR A 35 -7.34 -4.02 -1.07
N SER A 36 -6.49 -4.96 -1.44
CA SER A 36 -5.53 -5.58 -0.53
C SER A 36 -4.27 -4.72 -0.48
N ILE A 37 -3.90 -4.29 0.71
CA ILE A 37 -2.67 -3.53 0.97
C ILE A 37 -1.80 -4.41 1.84
N GLN A 38 -0.62 -4.72 1.35
CA GLN A 38 0.33 -5.57 2.03
C GLN A 38 1.58 -4.75 2.36
N TRP A 39 1.79 -4.56 3.67
CA TRP A 39 2.98 -3.92 4.19
C TRP A 39 4.12 -4.93 4.21
N THR A 40 5.21 -4.61 3.53
CA THR A 40 6.43 -5.43 3.52
C THR A 40 7.32 -5.15 4.73
N SER A 41 7.04 -4.08 5.47
CA SER A 41 7.79 -3.65 6.65
C SER A 41 6.85 -3.07 7.71
N ASP A 42 7.36 -2.92 8.93
CA ASP A 42 6.59 -2.38 10.05
C ASP A 42 6.05 -0.97 9.74
N ALA A 43 4.72 -0.85 9.64
CA ALA A 43 4.06 0.42 9.33
C ALA A 43 4.43 1.53 10.33
N SER A 44 4.54 1.19 11.62
CA SER A 44 4.94 2.14 12.67
C SER A 44 6.39 2.62 12.59
N ARG A 45 7.27 1.91 11.88
CA ARG A 45 8.67 2.34 11.65
C ARG A 45 8.84 3.03 10.31
N SER A 46 8.09 2.58 9.30
CA SER A 46 8.20 3.11 7.94
C SER A 46 7.36 4.36 7.71
N CYS A 47 6.25 4.53 8.43
CA CYS A 47 5.33 5.65 8.26
C CYS A 47 5.30 6.52 9.53
N PRO A 48 5.67 7.82 9.44
CA PRO A 48 5.63 8.74 10.57
C PRO A 48 4.19 8.94 11.08
N VAL A 49 3.18 8.90 10.20
CA VAL A 49 1.76 8.99 10.61
C VAL A 49 1.37 7.86 11.56
N PHE A 50 1.84 6.63 11.29
CA PHE A 50 1.61 5.51 12.20
C PHE A 50 2.42 5.64 13.49
N ALA A 51 3.65 6.17 13.42
CA ALA A 51 4.45 6.44 14.60
C ALA A 51 3.78 7.48 15.52
N GLU A 52 3.28 8.58 14.94
CA GLU A 52 2.55 9.64 15.65
C GLU A 52 1.22 9.15 16.20
N GLN A 53 0.44 8.39 15.43
CA GLN A 53 -0.81 7.78 15.90
C GLN A 53 -0.55 6.83 17.07
N LYS A 54 0.47 5.98 16.97
CA LYS A 54 0.89 5.08 18.06
C LYS A 54 1.32 5.86 19.29
N ALA A 55 2.09 6.93 19.12
CA ALA A 55 2.53 7.81 20.21
C ALA A 55 1.34 8.57 20.84
N SER A 56 0.33 8.93 20.05
CA SER A 56 -0.90 9.58 20.49
C SER A 56 -1.89 8.61 21.12
N GLY A 57 -1.59 7.31 21.19
CA GLY A 57 -2.48 6.28 21.73
C GLY A 57 -3.67 5.95 20.82
N ALA A 58 -3.66 6.40 19.57
CA ALA A 58 -4.67 6.06 18.60
C ALA A 58 -4.52 4.59 18.17
N GLN A 59 -5.65 3.92 17.92
CA GLN A 59 -5.66 2.53 17.49
C GLN A 59 -5.19 2.40 16.04
N THR A 60 -3.88 2.34 15.84
CA THR A 60 -3.27 2.04 14.55
C THR A 60 -3.67 0.67 14.01
N ALA A 61 -4.20 -0.22 14.86
CA ALA A 61 -4.67 -1.55 14.48
C ALA A 61 -5.98 -1.52 13.65
N LEU A 62 -6.75 -0.41 13.72
CA LEU A 62 -7.96 -0.22 12.92
C LEU A 62 -7.71 0.51 11.59
N LEU A 63 -6.46 0.93 11.36
CA LEU A 63 -6.07 1.65 10.16
C LEU A 63 -5.31 0.69 9.25
N ASP A 64 -5.97 0.21 8.19
CA ASP A 64 -5.33 -0.60 7.14
C ASP A 64 -4.18 0.16 6.45
N THR A 65 -4.27 1.49 6.41
CA THR A 65 -3.39 2.40 5.68
C THR A 65 -3.46 3.81 6.27
N CYS A 66 -2.43 4.64 6.06
CA CYS A 66 -2.50 6.06 6.44
C CYS A 66 -3.28 6.85 5.38
N GLY A 67 -3.98 7.93 5.77
CA GLY A 67 -4.78 8.71 4.83
C GLY A 67 -4.00 9.16 3.59
N ASN A 68 -2.73 9.52 3.77
CA ASN A 68 -1.86 9.95 2.66
C ASN A 68 -1.47 8.80 1.71
N LEU A 69 -1.39 7.57 2.20
CA LEU A 69 -1.17 6.38 1.37
C LEU A 69 -2.45 6.03 0.62
N SER A 70 -3.62 6.13 1.25
CA SER A 70 -4.91 5.94 0.57
C SER A 70 -5.06 6.91 -0.61
N GLU A 71 -4.73 8.20 -0.44
CA GLU A 71 -4.71 9.15 -1.57
C GLU A 71 -3.72 8.76 -2.66
N SER A 72 -2.55 8.24 -2.27
CA SER A 72 -1.56 7.75 -3.24
C SER A 72 -2.09 6.54 -4.03
N ILE A 73 -2.86 5.66 -3.39
CA ILE A 73 -3.52 4.51 -4.02
C ILE A 73 -4.60 5.00 -5.00
N GLU A 74 -5.43 5.96 -4.59
CA GLU A 74 -6.44 6.55 -5.46
C GLU A 74 -5.82 7.25 -6.67
N ALA A 75 -4.69 7.95 -6.48
CA ALA A 75 -3.94 8.54 -7.57
C ALA A 75 -3.40 7.45 -8.52
N ALA A 76 -2.82 6.37 -7.99
CA ALA A 76 -2.33 5.25 -8.80
C ALA A 76 -3.47 4.53 -9.56
N LEU A 77 -4.67 4.44 -8.99
CA LEU A 77 -5.85 3.95 -9.68
C LEU A 77 -6.26 4.88 -10.83
N LYS A 78 -6.26 6.20 -10.59
CA LYS A 78 -6.57 7.21 -11.62
C LYS A 78 -5.54 7.25 -12.75
N ASP A 79 -4.27 7.02 -12.42
CA ASP A 79 -3.15 6.96 -13.37
C ASP A 79 -3.14 5.66 -14.19
N GLY A 80 -3.92 4.65 -13.78
CA GLY A 80 -3.94 3.33 -14.41
C GLY A 80 -2.76 2.44 -14.02
N LEU A 81 -2.00 2.81 -12.99
CA LEU A 81 -0.93 1.99 -12.41
C LEU A 81 -1.48 0.75 -11.68
N LEU A 82 -2.71 0.83 -11.18
CA LEU A 82 -3.42 -0.26 -10.52
C LEU A 82 -4.58 -0.76 -11.41
N GLU A 83 -4.41 -1.95 -11.95
CA GLU A 83 -5.44 -2.66 -12.70
C GLU A 83 -6.48 -3.27 -11.75
N VAL A 84 -7.77 -2.99 -11.99
CA VAL A 84 -8.87 -3.64 -11.29
C VAL A 84 -9.34 -4.80 -12.16
N PRO A 85 -9.15 -6.06 -11.75
CA PRO A 85 -9.81 -7.17 -12.44
C PRO A 85 -11.33 -6.99 -12.28
N GLU A 86 -12.06 -7.06 -13.40
CA GLU A 86 -13.54 -7.00 -13.46
C GLU A 86 -14.21 -8.12 -12.66
#